data_AF-A0A453J2I2-F1
#
_entry.id   AF-A0A453J2I2-F1
#
_cell.length_a   1.000
_cell.length_b   1.000
_cell.length_c   1.000
_cell.angle_alpha   90.00
_cell.angle_beta   90.00
_cell.angle_gamma   90.00
#
_symmetry.space_group_name_H-M   'P 1'
#
loop_
_entity.id
_entity.type
_entity.pdbx_description
1 polymer ?
#
loop_
_entity_poly.entity_id
_entity_poly.type
_entity_poly.pdbx_seq_one_letter_code
_entity_poly.pdbx_strand_id
1 'polypeptide(L)'
;MGAEVTQVSAFTAVLAHALCLAGLAAAHSLAGRGALLSDPAHALRLLVVCEAPLVIVVFSLLRRDPKRCSFLKAAARGLLGLPIGAFLNAFGAIVLGAPVGIK
;
A
#
# COMPACT_ATOMS: atom_id res chain seq x y z
N MET A 1 9.53 -13.02 29.68
CA MET A 1 10.13 -11.78 29.16
C MET A 1 9.08 -11.13 28.27
N GLY A 2 8.25 -10.28 28.85
CA GLY A 2 7.07 -9.71 28.18
C GLY A 2 7.50 -8.86 26.99
N ALA A 3 6.97 -9.16 25.81
CA ALA A 3 7.17 -8.31 24.65
C ALA A 3 6.54 -6.95 24.97
N GLU A 4 7.37 -5.91 25.06
CA GLU A 4 6.90 -4.53 24.99
C GLU A 4 6.11 -4.41 23.68
N VAL A 5 4.79 -4.40 23.78
CA VAL A 5 3.94 -4.09 22.64
C VAL A 5 4.13 -2.60 22.42
N THR A 6 4.93 -2.23 21.42
CA THR A 6 5.01 -0.84 20.95
C THR A 6 3.60 -0.38 20.60
N GLN A 7 2.97 0.35 21.52
CA GLN A 7 1.63 0.87 21.32
C GLN A 7 1.72 2.09 20.41
N VAL A 8 1.12 1.99 19.23
CA VAL A 8 0.92 3.14 18.36
C VAL A 8 -0.20 3.97 18.99
N SER A 9 0.09 5.24 19.30
CA SER A 9 -0.92 6.16 19.79
C SER A 9 -2.01 6.37 18.73
N ALA A 10 -3.26 6.56 19.15
CA ALA A 10 -4.37 6.88 18.25
C ALA A 10 -4.05 8.08 17.35
N PHE A 11 -3.35 9.10 17.88
CA PHE A 11 -2.90 10.25 17.12
C PHE A 11 -1.94 9.87 15.99
N THR A 12 -0.98 9.00 16.28
CA THR A 12 -0.02 8.50 15.29
C THR A 12 -0.71 7.70 14.18
N ALA A 13 -1.72 6.89 14.53
CA ALA A 13 -2.52 6.18 13.54
C ALA A 13 -3.32 7.15 12.66
N VAL A 14 -3.98 8.15 13.26
CA VAL A 14 -4.70 9.19 12.51
C VAL A 14 -3.77 9.94 11.56
N LEU A 15 -2.58 10.33 12.03
CA LEU A 15 -1.59 11.02 11.21
C LEU A 15 -1.11 10.15 10.04
N ALA A 16 -0.85 8.86 10.29
CA ALA A 16 -0.46 7.92 9.23
C ALA A 16 -1.54 7.79 8.16
N HIS A 17 -2.80 7.63 8.58
CA HIS A 17 -3.92 7.57 7.65
C HIS A 17 -4.12 8.88 6.88
N ALA A 18 -3.99 10.03 7.56
CA ALA A 18 -4.05 11.33 6.90
C ALA A 18 -2.95 11.49 5.84
N LEU A 19 -1.73 11.00 6.12
CA LEU A 19 -0.63 11.05 5.17
C LEU A 19 -0.87 10.16 3.94
N CYS A 20 -1.39 8.94 4.14
CA CYS A 20 -1.78 8.06 3.04
C CYS A 20 -2.92 8.68 2.21
N LEU A 21 -3.95 9.24 2.86
CA LEU A 21 -5.03 9.92 2.15
C LEU A 21 -4.54 11.11 1.33
N ALA A 22 -3.58 11.87 1.86
CA ALA A 22 -2.95 12.97 1.13
C ALA A 22 -2.14 12.45 -0.08
N GLY A 23 -1.39 11.36 0.07
CA GLY A 23 -0.68 10.70 -1.04
C GLY A 23 -1.61 10.23 -2.14
N LEU A 24 -2.71 9.59 -1.77
CA LEU A 24 -3.73 9.12 -2.70
C LEU A 24 -4.39 10.28 -3.43
N ALA A 25 -4.73 11.36 -2.73
CA ALA A 25 -5.30 12.56 -3.34
C ALA A 25 -4.32 13.21 -4.32
N ALA A 26 -3.03 13.29 -3.97
CA ALA A 26 -2.00 13.80 -4.86
C ALA A 26 -1.85 12.92 -6.11
N ALA A 27 -1.75 11.59 -5.96
CA ALA A 27 -1.67 10.65 -7.07
C ALA A 27 -2.90 10.74 -7.99
N HIS A 28 -4.10 10.90 -7.42
CA HIS A 28 -5.32 11.09 -8.19
C HIS A 28 -5.33 12.41 -8.98
N SER A 29 -4.86 13.50 -8.37
CA SER A 29 -4.73 14.78 -9.06
C SER A 29 -3.75 14.73 -10.24
N LEU A 30 -2.65 13.98 -10.09
CA LEU A 30 -1.66 13.72 -11.13
C LEU A 30 -2.19 12.85 -12.27
N ALA A 31 -3.01 11.85 -11.97
CA ALA A 31 -3.64 11.00 -12.97
C ALA A 31 -4.64 11.79 -13.85
N GLY A 32 -5.22 12.86 -13.32
CA GLY A 32 -6.15 13.73 -14.04
C GLY A 32 -7.62 13.34 -13.87
N ARG A 33 -8.51 14.33 -13.99
CA ARG A 33 -9.96 14.13 -13.85
C ARG A 33 -10.47 13.17 -14.92
N GLY A 34 -11.18 12.13 -14.48
CA GLY A 34 -11.79 11.15 -15.38
C GLY A 34 -10.85 10.02 -15.84
N ALA A 35 -9.57 10.05 -15.48
CA ALA A 35 -8.61 9.01 -15.89
C ALA A 35 -9.02 7.60 -15.44
N LEU A 36 -9.70 7.47 -14.30
CA LEU A 36 -10.26 6.20 -13.82
C LEU A 36 -11.37 5.63 -14.72
N LEU A 37 -12.05 6.48 -15.49
CA LEU A 37 -13.12 6.07 -16.41
C LEU A 37 -12.58 5.85 -17.83
N SER A 38 -11.66 6.70 -18.28
CA SER A 38 -11.13 6.65 -19.65
C SER A 38 -10.04 5.60 -19.83
N ASP A 39 -9.12 5.49 -18.87
CA ASP A 39 -8.04 4.50 -18.86
C ASP A 39 -7.78 4.01 -17.42
N PRO A 40 -8.66 3.12 -16.92
CA PRO A 40 -8.57 2.64 -15.54
C PRO A 40 -7.23 1.95 -15.26
N ALA A 41 -6.66 1.25 -16.24
CA ALA A 41 -5.41 0.52 -16.07
C ALA A 41 -4.24 1.48 -15.86
N HIS A 42 -4.15 2.55 -16.66
CA HIS A 42 -3.10 3.56 -16.49
C HIS A 42 -3.26 4.33 -15.19
N ALA A 43 -4.49 4.77 -14.86
CA ALA A 43 -4.77 5.49 -13.63
C ALA A 43 -4.43 4.65 -12.38
N LEU A 44 -4.82 3.37 -12.34
CA LEU A 44 -4.51 2.47 -11.24
C LEU A 44 -3.00 2.22 -11.10
N ARG A 45 -2.28 2.09 -12.22
CA ARG A 45 -0.80 1.94 -12.19
C ARG A 45 -0.13 3.17 -11.58
N LEU A 46 -0.55 4.37 -11.96
CA LEU A 46 -0.02 5.61 -11.38
C LEU A 46 -0.31 5.69 -9.88
N LEU A 47 -1.55 5.39 -9.48
CA LEU A 47 -1.93 5.35 -8.06
C LEU A 47 -1.04 4.37 -7.29
N VAL A 48 -0.84 3.15 -7.79
CA VAL A 48 -0.02 2.14 -7.11
C VAL A 48 1.45 2.59 -7.04
N VAL A 49 2.03 3.11 -8.11
CA VAL A 49 3.44 3.55 -8.15
C VAL A 49 3.69 4.71 -7.19
N CYS A 50 2.73 5.62 -7.00
CA CYS A 50 2.86 6.74 -6.08
C CYS A 50 2.52 6.36 -4.63
N GLU A 51 1.43 5.63 -4.40
CA GLU A 51 0.91 5.37 -3.05
C GLU A 51 1.63 4.23 -2.35
N ALA A 52 2.00 3.17 -3.06
CA ALA A 52 2.69 2.04 -2.47
C ALA A 52 4.01 2.41 -1.75
N PRO A 53 4.94 3.19 -2.33
CA PRO A 53 6.16 3.57 -1.61
C PRO A 53 5.85 4.41 -0.38
N LEU A 54 4.86 5.30 -0.44
CA LEU A 54 4.45 6.13 0.70
C LEU A 54 3.96 5.24 1.85
N VAL A 55 3.03 4.33 1.57
CA VAL A 55 2.50 3.38 2.56
C VAL A 55 3.62 2.52 3.13
N ILE A 56 4.50 1.98 2.29
CA ILE A 56 5.63 1.16 2.75
C ILE A 56 6.53 1.96 3.71
N VAL A 57 6.85 3.21 3.40
CA VAL A 57 7.68 4.07 4.26
C VAL A 57 6.97 4.36 5.58
N VAL A 58 5.72 4.83 5.54
CA VAL A 58 4.94 5.20 6.74
C VAL A 58 4.82 4.02 7.70
N PHE A 59 4.43 2.84 7.20
CA PHE A 59 4.29 1.66 8.04
C PHE A 59 5.64 1.06 8.47
N SER A 60 6.72 1.26 7.71
CA SER A 60 8.07 0.89 8.12
C SER A 60 8.61 1.79 9.25
N LEU A 61 8.20 3.06 9.29
CA LEU A 61 8.47 3.96 10.41
C LEU A 61 7.69 3.55 11.66
N LEU A 62 6.44 3.12 11.50
CA LEU A 62 5.56 2.63 12.57
C LEU A 62 5.78 1.15 12.96
N ARG A 63 6.93 0.58 12.59
CA ARG A 63 7.22 -0.83 12.85
C ARG A 63 7.14 -1.18 14.35
N ARG A 64 6.57 -2.35 14.63
CA ARG A 64 6.26 -2.81 15.99
C ARG A 64 7.49 -3.14 16.85
N ASP A 65 8.62 -3.52 16.27
CA ASP A 65 9.85 -3.77 17.04
C ASP A 65 11.05 -3.11 16.33
N PRO A 66 11.34 -1.84 16.62
CA PRO A 66 12.44 -1.13 16.00
C PRO A 66 13.82 -1.62 16.44
N LYS A 67 13.92 -2.35 17.56
CA LYS A 67 15.18 -2.89 18.10
C LYS A 67 15.58 -4.18 17.37
N ARG A 68 14.62 -5.02 16.96
CA ARG A 68 14.87 -6.27 16.23
C ARG A 68 14.65 -6.19 14.71
N CYS A 69 13.87 -5.23 14.24
CA CYS A 69 13.59 -5.02 12.83
C CYS A 69 14.13 -3.67 12.37
N SER A 70 15.11 -3.69 11.47
CA SER A 70 15.59 -2.46 10.84
C SER A 70 14.54 -1.89 9.89
N PHE A 71 14.61 -0.58 9.63
CA PHE A 71 13.73 0.08 8.66
C PHE A 71 13.81 -0.58 7.28
N LEU A 72 15.01 -0.87 6.77
CA LEU A 72 15.20 -1.54 5.48
C LEU A 72 14.56 -2.93 5.43
N LYS A 73 14.61 -3.68 6.53
CA LYS A 73 13.96 -5.00 6.61
C LYS A 73 12.43 -4.88 6.60
N ALA A 74 11.88 -3.86 7.26
CA ALA A 74 10.45 -3.57 7.21
C ALA A 74 10.02 -3.13 5.78
N ALA A 75 10.79 -2.24 5.15
CA ALA A 75 10.52 -1.77 3.81
C ALA A 75 10.61 -2.90 2.78
N ALA A 76 11.62 -3.77 2.89
CA ALA A 76 11.77 -4.95 2.02
C ALA A 76 10.57 -5.91 2.14
N ARG A 77 10.05 -6.13 3.37
CA ARG A 77 8.83 -6.92 3.57
C ARG A 77 7.61 -6.26 2.94
N GLY A 78 7.47 -4.94 3.06
CA GLY A 78 6.40 -4.19 2.38
C GLY A 78 6.50 -4.31 0.86
N LEU A 79 7.71 -4.21 0.31
CA LEU A 79 7.97 -4.35 -1.12
C LEU A 79 7.67 -5.76 -1.64
N LEU A 80 7.98 -6.80 -0.88
CA LEU A 80 7.62 -8.19 -1.21
C LEU A 80 6.12 -8.44 -1.04
N GLY A 81 5.48 -7.77 -0.09
CA GLY A 81 4.03 -7.88 0.15
C GLY A 81 3.20 -7.36 -1.02
N LEU A 82 3.71 -6.38 -1.77
CA LEU A 82 3.00 -5.80 -2.91
C LEU A 82 2.73 -6.78 -4.07
N PRO A 83 3.73 -7.48 -4.65
CA PRO A 83 3.48 -8.46 -5.70
C PRO A 83 2.69 -9.67 -5.17
N ILE A 84 2.93 -10.10 -3.92
CA ILE A 84 2.18 -11.20 -3.31
C ILE A 84 0.70 -10.83 -3.15
N GLY A 85 0.42 -9.62 -2.65
CA GLY A 85 -0.95 -9.13 -2.50
C GLY A 85 -1.65 -8.95 -3.84
N ALA A 86 -0.97 -8.42 -4.85
CA ALA A 86 -1.51 -8.30 -6.20
C ALA A 86 -1.84 -9.68 -6.80
N PHE A 87 -0.97 -10.67 -6.60
CA PHE A 87 -1.20 -12.04 -7.04
C PHE A 87 -2.41 -12.67 -6.34
N LEU A 88 -2.50 -12.56 -5.02
CA LEU A 88 -3.64 -13.08 -4.26
C LEU A 88 -4.96 -12.39 -4.63
N ASN A 89 -4.93 -11.08 -4.85
CA ASN A 89 -6.09 -10.31 -5.30
C ASN A 89 -6.55 -10.77 -6.69
N ALA A 90 -5.61 -10.93 -7.64
CA ALA A 90 -5.91 -11.42 -8.98
C ALA A 90 -6.47 -12.86 -8.92
N PHE A 91 -5.85 -13.74 -8.14
CA PHE A 91 -6.31 -15.10 -7.94
C PHE A 91 -7.73 -15.14 -7.35
N GLY A 92 -8.00 -14.35 -6.32
CA GLY A 92 -9.33 -14.22 -5.73
C GLY A 92 -10.37 -13.73 -6.74
N ALA A 93 -10.03 -12.74 -7.56
CA ALA A 93 -10.91 -12.27 -8.62
C ALA A 93 -11.22 -13.38 -9.64
N ILE A 94 -10.21 -14.16 -10.05
CA ILE A 94 -10.38 -15.30 -10.99
C ILE A 94 -11.30 -16.36 -10.39
N VAL A 95 -11.11 -16.75 -9.14
CA VAL A 95 -11.96 -17.73 -8.45
C VAL A 95 -13.41 -17.24 -8.37
N LEU A 96 -13.63 -15.93 -8.24
CA LEU A 96 -14.96 -15.30 -8.25
C LEU A 96 -15.56 -15.11 -9.66
N GLY A 97 -14.88 -15.59 -10.71
CA GLY A 97 -15.38 -15.55 -12.08
C GLY A 97 -14.94 -14.35 -12.91
N ALA A 98 -13.90 -13.61 -12.48
CA ALA A 98 -13.32 -12.57 -13.32
C ALA A 98 -12.77 -13.19 -14.63
N PRO A 99 -13.05 -12.58 -15.79
CA PRO A 99 -12.60 -13.11 -17.07
C PRO A 99 -11.07 -13.09 -17.15
N VAL A 100 -10.49 -14.25 -17.47
CA VAL A 100 -9.05 -14.37 -17.73
C VAL A 100 -8.84 -14.10 -19.21
N GLY A 101 -8.31 -12.92 -19.54
CA GLY A 101 -7.90 -12.59 -20.90
C GLY A 101 -6.69 -13.43 -21.30
N ILE A 102 -6.94 -14.64 -21.81
CA ILE A 102 -5.95 -15.44 -22.52
C ILE A 102 -5.88 -14.87 -23.93
N LYS A 103 -4.70 -14.38 -24.32
CA LYS A 103 -4.44 -13.91 -25.67
C LYS A 103 -3.78 -15.02 -26.47
#